data_AF-A0A9P2XG21-F1
#
_entry.id   AF-A0A9P2XG21-F1
#
_cell.length_a   1.000
_cell.length_b   1.000
_cell.length_c   1.000
_cell.angle_alpha   90.00
_cell.angle_beta   90.00
_cell.angle_gamma   90.00
#
_symmetry.space_group_name_H-M   'P 1'
#
loop_
_entity.id
_entity.type
_entity.pdbx_description
1 polymer ?
#
loop_
_entity_poly.entity_id
_entity_poly.type
_entity_poly.pdbx_seq_one_letter_code
_entity_poly.pdbx_strand_id
1 'polypeptide(L)'
;MHSNSSSGSRLGLSSLFSSLPLKVLALSTMFFPFHSINAGKTLQYNTVVNTNTLTVVAVESPTTVFKEDQFLHGFGYDLARNYAQSLNVKLDFKIVTDNATALKWVQQGKANLAMTTASLSSIENKGLMSFSASCGDIVNLQKNGLNPNLSWVFKQADDPLTQTASGFVCQSKQNGLTQQLASFYNRNVVKPEAWSTIQRDLSARIPIYKASFKQSAAQYDLDWH
;
A
#
# COMPACT_ATOMS: atom_id res chain seq x y z
N MET A 1 62.89 -6.07 -35.16
CA MET A 1 62.07 -5.20 -34.28
C MET A 1 63.04 -4.42 -33.42
N HIS A 2 63.22 -3.13 -33.73
CA HIS A 2 64.34 -2.33 -33.25
C HIS A 2 64.09 -1.84 -31.81
N SER A 3 65.03 -2.18 -30.92
CA SER A 3 65.20 -1.53 -29.62
C SER A 3 66.27 -0.44 -29.78
N ASN A 4 65.97 0.78 -29.36
CA ASN A 4 66.97 1.84 -29.25
C ASN A 4 66.82 2.55 -27.90
N SER A 5 67.92 2.53 -27.16
CA SER A 5 68.16 3.22 -25.91
C SER A 5 68.79 4.58 -26.22
N SER A 6 68.29 5.65 -25.61
CA SER A 6 68.96 6.95 -25.48
C SER A 6 68.96 7.29 -23.98
N SER A 7 70.11 7.36 -23.32
CA SER A 7 71.02 8.52 -23.24
C SER A 7 70.38 9.73 -22.54
N GLY A 8 70.99 10.21 -21.46
CA GLY A 8 70.68 11.55 -20.95
C GLY A 8 70.98 11.81 -19.48
N SER A 9 72.19 12.30 -19.24
CA SER A 9 72.81 12.77 -17.99
C SER A 9 71.97 13.70 -17.11
N ARG A 10 72.19 13.53 -15.79
CA ARG A 10 71.72 14.37 -14.69
C ARG A 10 72.29 15.79 -14.77
N LEU A 11 71.45 16.79 -14.52
CA LEU A 11 71.87 18.14 -14.15
C LEU A 11 71.20 18.52 -12.83
N GLY A 12 72.02 18.99 -11.89
CA GLY A 12 71.66 19.26 -10.51
C GLY A 12 70.71 20.43 -10.35
N LEU A 13 69.81 20.31 -9.38
CA LEU A 13 68.99 21.41 -8.88
C LEU A 13 69.56 21.84 -7.53
N SER A 14 70.16 23.03 -7.52
CA SER A 14 70.55 23.74 -6.30
C SER A 14 69.30 24.21 -5.57
N SER A 15 69.23 23.86 -4.28
CA SER A 15 68.19 24.29 -3.35
C SER A 15 68.38 25.76 -2.99
N LEU A 16 67.42 26.61 -3.35
CA LEU A 16 67.29 27.95 -2.78
C LEU A 16 66.14 27.93 -1.78
N PHE A 17 66.49 27.82 -0.50
CA PHE A 17 65.59 28.07 0.61
C PHE A 17 65.45 29.57 0.78
N SER A 18 64.27 30.12 0.49
CA SER A 18 63.88 31.48 0.91
C SER A 18 62.82 31.36 2.00
N SER A 19 63.16 31.80 3.19
CA SER A 19 62.25 31.89 4.33
C SER A 19 61.39 33.16 4.19
N LEU A 20 60.09 32.99 3.93
CA LEU A 20 59.10 34.07 4.02
C LEU A 20 58.58 34.17 5.47
N PRO A 21 58.47 35.38 6.05
CA PRO A 21 57.89 35.55 7.38
C PRO A 21 56.38 35.37 7.33
N LEU A 22 55.88 34.44 8.14
CA LEU A 22 54.48 34.10 8.31
C LEU A 22 53.73 35.30 8.95
N LYS A 23 53.04 36.11 8.15
CA LYS A 23 52.02 37.04 8.68
C LYS A 23 50.76 36.24 8.96
N VAL A 24 50.49 36.00 10.24
CA VAL A 24 49.29 35.33 10.74
C VAL A 24 48.08 36.22 10.42
N LEU A 25 47.26 35.82 9.46
CA LEU A 25 45.91 36.35 9.26
C LEU A 25 45.00 35.69 10.30
N ALA A 26 44.53 36.47 11.27
CA ALA A 26 43.47 36.04 12.17
C ALA A 26 42.15 35.99 11.40
N LEU A 27 41.75 34.80 10.96
CA LEU A 27 40.45 34.55 10.35
C LEU A 27 39.41 34.41 11.47
N SER A 28 38.71 35.49 11.78
CA SER A 28 37.58 35.49 12.72
C SER A 28 36.43 34.66 12.13
N THR A 29 36.31 33.40 12.58
CA THR A 29 35.18 32.52 12.27
C THR A 29 33.94 33.03 12.99
N MET A 30 33.05 33.69 12.24
CA MET A 30 31.70 33.99 12.68
C MET A 30 30.97 32.65 12.85
N PHE A 31 30.73 32.23 14.09
CA PHE A 31 29.87 31.10 14.41
C PHE A 31 28.43 31.48 14.03
N PHE A 32 28.04 31.15 12.80
CA PHE A 32 26.63 31.09 12.46
C PHE A 32 26.04 29.87 13.19
N PRO A 33 25.06 30.05 14.07
CA PRO A 33 24.35 28.91 14.62
C PRO A 33 23.56 28.29 13.46
N PHE A 34 24.02 27.13 12.98
CA PHE A 34 23.29 26.29 12.03
C PHE A 34 22.01 25.74 12.71
N HIS A 35 21.00 26.57 12.90
CA HIS A 35 19.64 26.11 13.16
C HIS A 35 18.93 25.87 11.83
N SER A 36 19.44 24.91 11.06
CA SER A 36 18.75 24.34 9.91
C SER A 36 18.35 22.92 10.23
N ILE A 37 17.57 22.72 11.29
CA ILE A 37 16.81 21.48 11.44
C ILE A 37 15.61 21.64 10.51
N ASN A 38 15.82 21.28 9.24
CA ASN A 38 14.71 20.98 8.36
C ASN A 38 13.99 19.81 9.02
N ALA A 39 12.81 20.06 9.58
CA ALA A 39 11.96 18.99 10.12
C ALA A 39 11.57 18.10 8.93
N GLY A 40 12.40 17.10 8.64
CA GLY A 40 12.23 16.22 7.50
C GLY A 40 10.83 15.62 7.54
N LYS A 41 10.12 15.67 6.41
CA LYS A 41 8.82 15.02 6.25
C LYS A 41 8.92 13.61 6.83
N THR A 42 8.12 13.32 7.86
CA THR A 42 8.13 12.00 8.50
C THR A 42 7.59 10.97 7.51
N LEU A 43 8.47 10.12 6.98
CA LEU A 43 8.11 9.05 6.04
C LEU A 43 7.45 7.89 6.78
N GLN A 44 6.29 7.46 6.30
CA GLN A 44 5.49 6.38 6.88
C GLN A 44 6.12 5.00 6.66
N TYR A 45 6.81 4.79 5.54
CA TYR A 45 7.42 3.51 5.20
C TYR A 45 8.31 2.93 6.32
N ASN A 46 9.24 3.74 6.84
CA ASN A 46 10.12 3.32 7.93
C ASN A 46 9.32 2.95 9.17
N THR A 47 8.23 3.67 9.45
CA THR A 47 7.36 3.33 10.57
C THR A 47 6.72 1.96 10.35
N VAL A 48 6.11 1.70 9.18
CA VAL A 48 5.43 0.43 8.88
C VAL A 48 6.38 -0.76 8.95
N VAL A 49 7.58 -0.65 8.37
CA VAL A 49 8.59 -1.72 8.41
C VAL A 49 9.11 -1.92 9.83
N ASN A 50 9.38 -0.85 10.59
CA ASN A 50 9.92 -0.95 11.95
C ASN A 50 8.88 -1.41 12.98
N THR A 51 7.62 -0.99 12.85
CA THR A 51 6.51 -1.42 13.73
C THR A 51 5.90 -2.75 13.29
N ASN A 52 6.33 -3.27 12.14
CA ASN A 52 5.87 -4.52 11.55
C ASN A 52 4.35 -4.57 11.34
N THR A 53 3.71 -3.41 11.12
CA THR A 53 2.25 -3.29 11.02
C THR A 53 1.84 -2.24 9.99
N LEU A 54 0.99 -2.63 9.04
CA LEU A 54 0.29 -1.74 8.10
C LEU A 54 -1.13 -1.48 8.62
N THR A 55 -1.41 -0.26 9.07
CA THR A 55 -2.75 0.13 9.51
C THR A 55 -3.57 0.64 8.33
N VAL A 56 -4.64 -0.09 8.01
CA VAL A 56 -5.56 0.23 6.90
C VAL A 56 -6.92 0.58 7.47
N VAL A 57 -7.51 1.67 6.97
CA VAL A 57 -8.87 2.07 7.33
C VAL A 57 -9.78 2.04 6.11
N ALA A 58 -10.99 1.50 6.25
CA ALA A 58 -11.93 1.41 5.12
C ALA A 58 -13.37 1.70 5.54
N VAL A 59 -14.17 2.18 4.59
CA VAL A 59 -15.64 2.21 4.70
C VAL A 59 -16.18 0.86 4.25
N GLU A 60 -17.12 0.30 5.00
CA GLU A 60 -17.76 -0.98 4.66
C GLU A 60 -18.56 -0.89 3.36
N SER A 61 -18.36 -1.87 2.47
CA SER A 61 -19.11 -2.02 1.23
C SER A 61 -18.86 -3.40 0.63
N PRO A 62 -19.73 -3.90 -0.26
CA PRO A 62 -19.50 -5.19 -0.95
C PRO A 62 -18.18 -5.27 -1.72
N THR A 63 -17.56 -4.14 -2.09
CA THR A 63 -16.27 -4.11 -2.79
C THR A 63 -15.07 -3.97 -1.85
N THR A 64 -15.22 -3.27 -0.73
CA THR A 64 -14.11 -2.97 0.18
C THR A 64 -13.92 -4.08 1.19
N VAL A 65 -14.88 -4.21 2.11
CA VAL A 65 -14.84 -5.12 3.24
C VAL A 65 -16.26 -5.38 3.71
N PHE A 66 -16.53 -6.59 4.17
CA PHE A 66 -17.71 -6.99 4.91
C PHE A 66 -17.30 -8.06 5.95
N LYS A 67 -18.15 -8.25 6.96
CA LYS A 67 -17.91 -9.24 8.02
C LYS A 67 -18.77 -10.48 7.83
N GLU A 68 -18.16 -11.64 8.02
CA GLU A 68 -18.85 -12.92 8.17
C GLU A 68 -18.27 -13.59 9.42
N ASP A 69 -19.11 -13.73 10.44
CA ASP A 69 -18.71 -14.08 11.81
C ASP A 69 -17.54 -13.21 12.34
N GLN A 70 -16.39 -13.85 12.59
CA GLN A 70 -15.17 -13.23 13.10
C GLN A 70 -14.17 -12.86 11.99
N PHE A 71 -14.49 -13.18 10.74
CA PHE A 71 -13.61 -13.00 9.60
C PHE A 71 -14.02 -11.78 8.77
N LEU A 72 -13.00 -11.10 8.26
CA LEU A 72 -13.16 -10.00 7.32
C LEU A 72 -12.94 -10.56 5.91
N HIS A 73 -13.82 -10.16 5.00
CA HIS A 73 -13.80 -10.54 3.60
C HIS A 73 -14.00 -9.30 2.72
N GLY A 74 -13.65 -9.41 1.46
CA GLY A 74 -13.89 -8.38 0.46
C GLY A 74 -12.68 -8.16 -0.43
N PHE A 75 -12.94 -7.71 -1.67
CA PHE A 75 -11.89 -7.46 -2.65
C PHE A 75 -10.82 -6.48 -2.11
N GLY A 76 -11.24 -5.37 -1.51
CA GLY A 76 -10.32 -4.39 -0.93
C GLY A 76 -9.53 -4.95 0.26
N TYR A 77 -10.21 -5.69 1.15
CA TYR A 77 -9.58 -6.32 2.32
C TYR A 77 -8.48 -7.31 1.90
N ASP A 78 -8.78 -8.24 1.00
CA ASP A 78 -7.79 -9.23 0.56
C ASP A 78 -6.67 -8.60 -0.27
N LEU A 79 -6.96 -7.57 -1.07
CA LEU A 79 -5.92 -6.83 -1.77
C LEU A 79 -4.94 -6.16 -0.79
N ALA A 80 -5.44 -5.54 0.28
CA ALA A 80 -4.60 -4.96 1.32
C ALA A 80 -3.84 -6.02 2.14
N ARG A 81 -4.45 -7.18 2.37
CA ARG A 81 -3.79 -8.33 3.00
C ARG A 81 -2.62 -8.83 2.18
N ASN A 82 -2.80 -9.01 0.86
CA ASN A 82 -1.72 -9.37 -0.05
C ASN A 82 -0.61 -8.31 -0.08
N TYR A 83 -0.98 -7.02 -0.03
CA TYR A 83 0.02 -5.95 0.05
C TYR A 83 0.82 -6.00 1.37
N ALA A 84 0.15 -6.14 2.52
CA ALA A 84 0.83 -6.28 3.80
C ALA A 84 1.78 -7.49 3.83
N GLN A 85 1.37 -8.62 3.23
CA GLN A 85 2.22 -9.80 3.05
C GLN A 85 3.43 -9.50 2.16
N SER A 86 3.26 -8.75 1.07
CA SER A 86 4.38 -8.36 0.20
C SER A 86 5.42 -7.47 0.89
N LEU A 87 4.99 -6.72 1.91
CA LEU A 87 5.85 -5.92 2.78
C LEU A 87 6.41 -6.72 3.97
N ASN A 88 5.99 -7.97 4.14
CA ASN A 88 6.28 -8.81 5.31
C ASN A 88 5.86 -8.16 6.64
N VAL A 89 4.67 -7.52 6.67
CA VAL A 89 4.11 -6.87 7.87
C VAL A 89 2.73 -7.42 8.21
N LYS A 90 2.30 -7.21 9.46
CA LYS A 90 0.93 -7.52 9.90
C LYS A 90 -0.05 -6.50 9.34
N LEU A 91 -1.23 -6.96 8.92
CA LEU A 91 -2.33 -6.08 8.57
C LEU A 91 -3.15 -5.74 9.83
N ASP A 92 -3.25 -4.45 10.17
CA ASP A 92 -4.24 -3.96 11.13
C ASP A 92 -5.37 -3.24 10.37
N PHE A 93 -6.48 -3.93 10.16
CA PHE A 93 -7.59 -3.44 9.36
C PHE A 93 -8.73 -2.89 10.22
N LYS A 94 -9.11 -1.63 9.98
CA LYS A 94 -10.15 -0.91 10.73
C LYS A 94 -11.29 -0.49 9.81
N ILE A 95 -12.52 -0.69 10.26
CA ILE A 95 -13.72 -0.20 9.57
C ILE A 95 -14.16 1.11 10.24
N VAL A 96 -14.48 2.12 9.43
CA VAL A 96 -15.03 3.40 9.86
C VAL A 96 -16.36 3.69 9.18
N THR A 97 -17.11 4.63 9.74
CA THR A 97 -18.49 4.94 9.34
C THR A 97 -18.61 5.59 7.98
N ASP A 98 -17.61 6.37 7.56
CA ASP A 98 -17.71 7.21 6.37
C ASP A 98 -16.34 7.62 5.80
N ASN A 99 -16.39 8.10 4.55
CA ASN A 99 -15.21 8.56 3.81
C ASN A 99 -14.50 9.73 4.53
N ALA A 100 -15.23 10.66 5.15
CA ALA A 100 -14.62 11.81 5.80
C ALA A 100 -13.76 11.39 7.00
N THR A 101 -14.23 10.41 7.77
CA THR A 101 -13.51 9.78 8.87
C THR A 101 -12.29 9.01 8.39
N ALA A 102 -12.42 8.22 7.32
CA ALA A 102 -11.28 7.50 6.73
C ALA A 102 -10.16 8.45 6.29
N LEU A 103 -10.51 9.53 5.57
CA LEU A 103 -9.54 10.54 5.13
C LEU A 103 -8.91 11.28 6.32
N LYS A 104 -9.68 11.58 7.37
CA LYS A 104 -9.18 12.21 8.59
C LYS A 104 -8.14 11.33 9.30
N TRP A 105 -8.35 10.01 9.36
CA TRP A 105 -7.40 9.09 9.99
C TRP A 105 -6.04 9.08 9.27
N VAL A 106 -6.04 9.07 7.94
CA VAL A 106 -4.79 9.16 7.15
C VAL A 106 -4.12 10.51 7.34
N GLN A 107 -4.89 11.60 7.30
CA GLN A 107 -4.36 12.96 7.50
C GLN A 107 -3.67 13.10 8.88
N GLN A 108 -4.26 12.52 9.92
CA GLN A 108 -3.73 12.52 11.28
C GLN A 108 -2.58 11.52 11.51
N GLY A 109 -2.28 10.65 10.55
CA GLY A 109 -1.32 9.56 10.73
C GLY A 109 -1.82 8.42 11.63
N LYS A 110 -3.12 8.37 11.91
CA LYS A 110 -3.76 7.27 12.65
C LYS A 110 -3.91 6.00 11.80
N ALA A 111 -3.94 6.14 10.48
CA ALA A 111 -3.89 5.04 9.52
C ALA A 111 -2.84 5.36 8.44
N ASN A 112 -2.21 4.32 7.90
CA ASN A 112 -1.21 4.46 6.85
C ASN A 112 -1.84 4.59 5.46
N LEU A 113 -2.96 3.89 5.27
CA LEU A 113 -3.72 3.78 4.02
C LEU A 113 -5.21 3.85 4.35
N ALA A 114 -5.98 4.61 3.56
CA ALA A 114 -7.44 4.51 3.54
C ALA A 114 -7.95 3.91 2.23
N MET A 115 -8.95 3.03 2.33
CA MET A 115 -9.74 2.53 1.20
C MET A 115 -11.10 3.21 1.18
N THR A 116 -11.33 4.04 0.16
CA THR A 116 -12.50 4.91 0.10
C THR A 116 -13.04 5.04 -1.32
N THR A 117 -14.28 5.51 -1.43
CA THR A 117 -14.91 5.94 -2.70
C THR A 117 -15.10 7.46 -2.74
N ALA A 118 -14.31 8.19 -1.93
CA ALA A 118 -14.37 9.65 -1.87
C ALA A 118 -14.02 10.25 -3.23
N SER A 119 -14.63 11.40 -3.56
CA SER A 119 -14.25 12.12 -4.79
C SER A 119 -12.80 12.58 -4.72
N LEU A 120 -12.13 12.63 -5.87
CA LEU A 120 -10.76 13.16 -5.97
C LEU A 120 -10.64 14.56 -5.35
N SER A 121 -11.63 15.43 -5.60
CA SER A 121 -11.69 16.77 -4.99
C SER A 121 -11.71 16.74 -3.46
N SER A 122 -12.44 15.80 -2.85
CA SER A 122 -12.50 15.68 -1.37
C SER A 122 -11.17 15.21 -0.78
N ILE A 123 -10.42 14.41 -1.54
CA ILE A 123 -9.11 13.88 -1.16
C ILE A 123 -8.06 15.00 -1.29
N GLU A 124 -8.02 15.69 -2.42
CA GLU A 124 -7.08 16.78 -2.72
C GLU A 124 -7.27 17.97 -1.78
N ASN A 125 -8.52 18.33 -1.45
CA ASN A 125 -8.83 19.39 -0.47
C ASN A 125 -8.28 19.09 0.94
N LYS A 126 -7.93 17.83 1.24
CA LYS A 126 -7.28 17.43 2.48
C LYS A 126 -5.75 17.32 2.37
N GLY A 127 -5.18 17.62 1.20
CA GLY A 127 -3.76 17.49 0.91
C GLY A 127 -3.29 16.03 0.85
N LEU A 128 -4.19 15.09 0.53
CA LEU A 128 -3.91 13.66 0.45
C LEU A 128 -3.69 13.24 -1.01
N MET A 129 -3.01 12.11 -1.19
CA MET A 129 -2.80 11.48 -2.50
C MET A 129 -3.68 10.25 -2.65
N SER A 130 -4.17 9.96 -3.85
CA SER A 130 -4.90 8.72 -4.12
C SER A 130 -4.63 8.12 -5.49
N PHE A 131 -4.88 6.82 -5.62
CA PHE A 131 -4.90 6.11 -6.88
C PHE A 131 -5.93 4.98 -6.85
N SER A 132 -6.35 4.51 -8.03
CA SER A 132 -7.30 3.40 -8.17
C SER A 132 -6.74 2.13 -7.54
N ALA A 133 -7.54 1.46 -6.71
CA ALA A 133 -7.20 0.18 -6.09
C ALA A 133 -7.08 -0.98 -7.09
N SER A 134 -7.46 -0.77 -8.35
CA SER A 134 -7.35 -1.77 -9.41
C SER A 134 -6.39 -1.37 -10.53
N CYS A 135 -5.58 -0.32 -10.34
CA CYS A 135 -4.75 0.26 -11.41
C CYS A 135 -5.57 0.53 -12.68
N GLY A 136 -6.78 1.08 -12.51
CA GLY A 136 -7.70 1.43 -13.60
C GLY A 136 -8.31 0.22 -14.32
N ASP A 137 -8.38 -0.96 -13.69
CA ASP A 137 -9.10 -2.12 -14.24
C ASP A 137 -10.63 -1.99 -14.06
N ILE A 138 -11.20 -0.96 -14.69
CA ILE A 138 -12.62 -0.59 -14.52
C ILE A 138 -13.52 -1.71 -15.05
N VAL A 139 -13.20 -2.25 -16.22
CA VAL A 139 -14.06 -3.22 -16.92
C VAL A 139 -14.17 -4.53 -16.14
N ASN A 140 -13.06 -5.08 -15.62
CA ASN A 140 -13.14 -6.32 -14.85
C ASN A 140 -13.86 -6.14 -13.52
N LEU A 141 -13.67 -5.02 -12.82
CA LEU A 141 -14.40 -4.76 -11.57
C LEU A 141 -15.91 -4.67 -11.84
N GLN A 142 -16.33 -3.87 -12.82
CA GLN A 142 -17.75 -3.72 -13.18
C GLN A 142 -18.38 -5.03 -13.63
N LYS A 143 -17.67 -5.84 -14.43
CA LYS A 143 -18.13 -7.16 -14.87
C LYS A 143 -18.46 -8.07 -13.68
N ASN A 144 -17.71 -7.97 -12.59
CA ASN A 144 -17.92 -8.73 -11.36
C ASN A 144 -18.86 -8.02 -10.36
N GLY A 145 -19.49 -6.91 -10.75
CA GLY A 145 -20.39 -6.15 -9.88
C GLY A 145 -19.68 -5.42 -8.73
N LEU A 146 -18.38 -5.14 -8.90
CA LEU A 146 -17.56 -4.39 -7.96
C LEU A 146 -17.47 -2.92 -8.35
N ASN A 147 -17.26 -2.04 -7.37
CA ASN A 147 -17.15 -0.61 -7.57
C ASN A 147 -15.74 -0.23 -8.08
N PRO A 148 -15.61 0.25 -9.34
CA PRO A 148 -14.31 0.62 -9.90
C PRO A 148 -13.71 1.91 -9.31
N ASN A 149 -14.52 2.70 -8.59
CA ASN A 149 -14.09 3.95 -7.97
C ASN A 149 -13.44 3.75 -6.59
N LEU A 150 -13.15 2.50 -6.20
CA LEU A 150 -12.38 2.24 -5.00
C LEU A 150 -10.96 2.81 -5.16
N SER A 151 -10.58 3.72 -4.27
CA SER A 151 -9.27 4.34 -4.23
C SER A 151 -8.51 3.99 -2.96
N TRP A 152 -7.19 3.83 -3.11
CA TRP A 152 -6.25 3.82 -2.01
C TRP A 152 -5.73 5.24 -1.78
N VAL A 153 -5.82 5.72 -0.55
CA VAL A 153 -5.51 7.08 -0.16
C VAL A 153 -4.38 7.11 0.87
N PHE A 154 -3.37 7.94 0.62
CA PHE A 154 -2.17 8.08 1.42
C PHE A 154 -1.92 9.54 1.80
N LYS A 155 -1.09 9.75 2.83
CA LYS A 155 -0.77 11.08 3.34
C LYS A 155 -0.01 11.96 2.32
N GLN A 156 0.90 11.38 1.55
CA GLN A 156 1.76 12.10 0.61
C GLN A 156 2.27 11.20 -0.51
N ALA A 157 2.52 11.75 -1.69
CA ALA A 157 2.94 11.00 -2.89
C ALA A 157 4.43 10.59 -2.87
N ASP A 158 5.27 11.37 -2.20
CA ASP A 158 6.72 11.14 -2.08
C ASP A 158 7.09 10.10 -1.01
N ASP A 159 6.12 9.54 -0.30
CA ASP A 159 6.34 8.44 0.64
C ASP A 159 6.66 7.13 -0.10
N PRO A 160 7.73 6.41 0.26
CA PRO A 160 8.00 5.08 -0.31
C PRO A 160 6.85 4.09 -0.09
N LEU A 161 6.06 4.24 0.98
CA LEU A 161 4.86 3.42 1.17
C LEU A 161 3.84 3.66 0.05
N THR A 162 3.60 4.92 -0.31
CA THR A 162 2.68 5.28 -1.40
C THR A 162 3.18 4.75 -2.74
N GLN A 163 4.48 4.85 -3.01
CA GLN A 163 5.10 4.39 -4.26
C GLN A 163 5.09 2.87 -4.39
N THR A 164 5.43 2.15 -3.32
CA THR A 164 5.39 0.68 -3.32
C THR A 164 3.96 0.16 -3.42
N ALA A 165 2.99 0.84 -2.79
CA ALA A 165 1.58 0.48 -2.89
C ALA A 165 1.03 0.66 -4.32
N SER A 166 1.34 1.78 -4.99
CA SER A 166 0.90 2.00 -6.37
C SER A 166 1.52 0.99 -7.33
N GLY A 167 2.81 0.70 -7.16
CA GLY A 167 3.51 -0.37 -7.88
C GLY A 167 2.87 -1.74 -7.65
N PHE A 168 2.58 -2.10 -6.40
CA PHE A 168 1.92 -3.35 -6.04
C PHE A 168 0.56 -3.51 -6.71
N VAL A 169 -0.29 -2.47 -6.67
CA VAL A 169 -1.64 -2.52 -7.25
C VAL A 169 -1.57 -2.70 -8.77
N CYS A 170 -0.64 -2.03 -9.45
CA CYS A 170 -0.45 -2.21 -10.88
C CYS A 170 0.17 -3.56 -11.24
N GLN A 171 1.12 -4.06 -10.46
CA GLN A 171 1.67 -5.41 -10.64
C GLN A 171 0.59 -6.49 -10.43
N SER A 172 -0.30 -6.29 -9.45
CA SER A 172 -1.42 -7.19 -9.16
C SER A 172 -2.41 -7.27 -10.32
N LYS A 173 -2.60 -6.18 -11.06
CA LYS A 173 -3.37 -6.18 -12.31
C LYS A 173 -2.64 -6.94 -13.42
N GLN A 174 -1.33 -6.75 -13.55
CA GLN A 174 -0.54 -7.37 -14.62
C GLN A 174 -0.38 -8.88 -14.45
N ASN A 175 -0.24 -9.36 -13.20
CA ASN A 175 -0.01 -10.77 -12.91
C ASN A 175 -1.30 -11.58 -12.70
N GLY A 176 -2.48 -10.96 -12.79
CA GLY A 176 -3.77 -11.65 -12.68
C GLY A 176 -4.41 -11.66 -11.29
N LEU A 177 -3.70 -11.20 -10.24
CA LEU A 177 -4.23 -11.21 -8.86
C LEU A 177 -5.51 -10.37 -8.73
N THR A 178 -5.54 -9.18 -9.33
CA THR A 178 -6.72 -8.29 -9.31
C THR A 178 -7.93 -8.97 -9.92
N GLN A 179 -7.77 -9.68 -11.04
CA GLN A 179 -8.83 -10.38 -11.74
C GLN A 179 -9.29 -11.61 -10.97
N GLN A 180 -8.37 -12.34 -10.35
CA GLN A 180 -8.69 -13.47 -9.48
C GLN A 180 -9.54 -13.02 -8.28
N LEU A 181 -9.11 -11.97 -7.58
CA LEU A 181 -9.88 -11.40 -6.46
C LEU A 181 -11.23 -10.86 -6.92
N ALA A 182 -11.27 -10.16 -8.06
CA ALA A 182 -12.53 -9.64 -8.60
C ALA A 182 -13.51 -10.76 -8.95
N SER A 183 -13.02 -11.86 -9.54
CA SER A 183 -13.84 -13.03 -9.86
C SER A 183 -14.30 -13.79 -8.61
N PHE A 184 -13.47 -13.86 -7.58
CA PHE A 184 -13.82 -14.49 -6.31
C PHE A 184 -14.96 -13.74 -5.61
N TYR A 185 -14.91 -12.41 -5.60
CA TYR A 185 -15.95 -11.54 -5.02
C TYR A 185 -17.06 -11.17 -6.01
N ASN A 186 -17.26 -11.96 -7.06
CA ASN A 186 -18.23 -11.67 -8.11
C ASN A 186 -19.67 -11.65 -7.59
N ARG A 187 -20.36 -10.53 -7.80
CA ARG A 187 -21.75 -10.28 -7.38
C ARG A 187 -22.79 -10.66 -8.44
N ASN A 188 -22.35 -11.03 -9.64
CA ASN A 188 -23.16 -11.32 -10.82
C ASN A 188 -23.22 -12.82 -11.15
N VAL A 189 -22.78 -13.71 -10.25
CA VAL A 189 -22.77 -15.17 -10.47
C VAL A 189 -24.18 -15.73 -10.63
N VAL A 190 -25.12 -15.23 -9.81
CA VAL A 190 -26.51 -15.70 -9.81
C VAL A 190 -27.34 -14.83 -10.75
N LYS A 191 -28.00 -15.47 -11.72
CA LYS A 191 -28.92 -14.78 -12.63
C LYS A 191 -30.14 -14.23 -11.87
N PRO A 192 -30.65 -13.04 -12.21
CA PRO A 192 -31.81 -12.43 -11.55
C PRO A 192 -33.00 -13.37 -11.37
N GLU A 193 -33.34 -14.14 -12.40
CA GLU A 193 -34.46 -15.08 -12.42
C GLU A 193 -34.29 -16.27 -11.48
N ALA A 194 -33.05 -16.63 -11.12
CA ALA A 194 -32.76 -17.77 -10.23
C ALA A 194 -32.93 -17.42 -8.75
N TRP A 195 -32.90 -16.14 -8.37
CA TRP A 195 -32.96 -15.71 -6.96
C TRP A 195 -34.22 -16.16 -6.24
N SER A 196 -35.38 -16.13 -6.91
CA SER A 196 -36.66 -16.58 -6.31
C SER A 196 -36.62 -18.06 -5.93
N THR A 197 -36.01 -18.88 -6.80
CA THR A 197 -35.83 -20.32 -6.57
C THR A 197 -34.82 -20.58 -5.47
N ILE A 198 -33.67 -19.89 -5.51
CA ILE A 198 -32.63 -20.01 -4.47
C ILE A 198 -33.19 -19.62 -3.11
N GLN A 199 -33.87 -18.49 -2.99
CA GLN A 199 -34.43 -18.03 -1.72
C GLN A 199 -35.51 -18.97 -1.18
N ARG A 200 -36.37 -19.51 -2.05
CA ARG A 200 -37.34 -20.54 -1.68
C ARG A 200 -36.63 -21.80 -1.18
N ASP A 201 -35.62 -22.28 -1.88
CA ASP A 201 -34.93 -23.52 -1.52
C ASP A 201 -34.06 -23.34 -0.27
N LEU A 202 -33.42 -22.18 -0.08
CA LEU A 202 -32.72 -21.80 1.16
C LEU A 202 -33.67 -21.77 2.37
N SER A 203 -34.92 -21.34 2.20
CA SER A 203 -35.89 -21.29 3.30
C SER A 203 -36.61 -22.62 3.54
N ALA A 204 -37.01 -23.33 2.49
CA ALA A 204 -37.84 -24.52 2.58
C ALA A 204 -37.04 -25.83 2.63
N ARG A 205 -35.85 -25.90 2.01
CA ARG A 205 -35.09 -27.14 1.85
C ARG A 205 -33.87 -27.22 2.77
N ILE A 206 -33.09 -26.15 2.93
CA ILE A 206 -31.90 -26.18 3.80
C ILE A 206 -32.20 -26.65 5.23
N PRO A 207 -33.30 -26.23 5.90
CA PRO A 207 -33.59 -26.73 7.25
C PRO A 207 -33.74 -28.25 7.34
N ILE A 208 -34.23 -28.90 6.28
CA ILE A 208 -34.40 -30.36 6.20
C ILE A 208 -33.04 -31.06 6.24
N TYR A 209 -32.04 -30.51 5.57
CA TYR A 209 -30.70 -31.11 5.43
C TYR A 209 -29.69 -30.61 6.45
N LYS A 210 -30.00 -29.55 7.21
CA LYS A 210 -29.07 -28.87 8.11
C LYS A 210 -28.42 -29.83 9.12
N ALA A 211 -29.18 -30.76 9.69
CA ALA A 211 -28.65 -31.73 10.65
C ALA A 211 -27.61 -32.65 10.00
N SER A 212 -27.90 -33.17 8.81
CA SER A 212 -26.98 -34.04 8.06
C SER A 212 -25.71 -33.30 7.64
N PHE A 213 -25.82 -32.05 7.17
CA PHE A 213 -24.64 -31.24 6.85
C PHE A 213 -23.74 -31.02 8.07
N LYS A 214 -24.32 -30.64 9.22
CA LYS A 214 -23.57 -30.46 10.46
C LYS A 214 -22.88 -31.75 10.92
N GLN A 215 -23.57 -32.88 10.84
CA GLN A 215 -23.00 -34.17 11.24
C GLN A 215 -21.81 -34.55 10.35
N SER A 216 -21.96 -34.44 9.03
CA SER A 216 -20.87 -34.71 8.08
C SER A 216 -19.71 -33.75 8.27
N ALA A 217 -19.98 -32.45 8.43
CA ALA A 217 -18.94 -31.44 8.66
C ALA A 217 -18.13 -31.76 9.93
N ALA A 218 -18.79 -32.12 11.04
CA ALA A 218 -18.12 -32.54 12.26
C ALA A 218 -17.31 -33.86 12.08
N GLN A 219 -17.80 -34.80 11.29
CA GLN A 219 -17.10 -36.06 11.01
C GLN A 219 -15.79 -35.85 10.24
N TYR A 220 -15.75 -34.86 9.35
CA TYR A 220 -14.63 -34.60 8.46
C TYR A 220 -13.80 -33.36 8.83
N ASP A 221 -14.05 -32.76 10.00
CA ASP A 221 -13.39 -31.54 10.47
C ASP A 221 -13.50 -30.37 9.46
N LEU A 222 -14.70 -30.17 8.93
CA LEU A 222 -15.06 -29.10 8.00
C LEU A 222 -16.00 -28.09 8.66
N ASP A 223 -15.99 -26.85 8.18
CA ASP A 223 -17.04 -25.87 8.51
C ASP A 223 -18.32 -26.18 7.72
N TRP A 224 -19.48 -25.99 8.35
CA TRP A 224 -20.79 -26.21 7.74
C TRP A 224 -21.47 -24.90 7.32
N HIS A 225 -21.01 -23.75 7.81
CA HIS A 225 -21.47 -22.44 7.38
C HIS A 225 -20.89 -22.10 6.00
#